data_AF-A0A426GNF7-F1
#
_entry.id   AF-A0A426GNF7-F1
#
_cell.length_a   1.000
_cell.length_b   1.000
_cell.length_c   1.000
_cell.angle_alpha   90.00
_cell.angle_beta   90.00
_cell.angle_gamma   90.00
#
_symmetry.space_group_name_H-M   'P 1'
#
loop_
_entity.id
_entity.type
_entity.pdbx_description
1 polymer ?
#
loop_
_entity_poly.entity_id
_entity_poly.type
_entity_poly.pdbx_seq_one_letter_code
_entity_poly.pdbx_strand_id
1 'polypeptide(L)'
;MGDKSCGDCGLCCKVLAIEALNKADGVWCSHFRKGGGCGNYERRPQACRSFMCLWITSERLGDAWRPDKAGFVLYSDRDGKRLNVVVDASKPASWRREPYYSYIKNMSRRALDGYELVVCIGDRRIVVFPTEEIDLGVLPPDRKLVSGYVERDGGLTPFAMVLADAD
;
A
#
# COMPACT_ATOMS: atom_id res chain seq x y z
N MET A 1 16.08 5.91 -15.44
CA MET A 1 16.06 6.07 -13.96
C MET A 1 15.54 7.46 -13.69
N GLY A 2 14.20 7.58 -13.62
CA GLY A 2 13.50 8.86 -13.77
C GLY A 2 13.75 9.90 -12.67
N ASP A 3 13.67 11.17 -13.05
CA ASP A 3 13.97 12.39 -12.28
C ASP A 3 13.04 12.69 -11.09
N LYS A 4 12.36 11.68 -10.54
CA LYS A 4 11.39 11.89 -9.46
C LYS A 4 12.09 11.97 -8.12
N SER A 5 11.73 12.99 -7.36
CA SER A 5 12.15 13.16 -5.97
C SER A 5 10.95 13.42 -5.08
N CYS A 6 11.10 13.19 -3.77
CA CYS A 6 10.01 13.42 -2.82
C CYS A 6 9.54 14.87 -2.81
N GLY A 7 10.43 15.87 -3.00
CA GLY A 7 10.09 17.28 -2.86
C GLY A 7 9.43 17.57 -1.50
N ASP A 8 8.30 18.27 -1.49
CA ASP A 8 7.49 18.53 -0.28
C ASP A 8 6.59 17.35 0.17
N CYS A 9 6.53 16.26 -0.58
CA CYS A 9 5.69 15.11 -0.23
C CYS A 9 6.33 14.31 0.90
N GLY A 10 5.52 14.02 1.93
CA GLY A 10 5.90 13.15 3.04
C GLY A 10 4.80 12.20 3.47
N LEU A 11 3.89 11.80 2.57
CA LEU A 11 2.75 10.97 2.98
C LEU A 11 3.19 9.65 3.64
N CYS A 12 4.33 9.07 3.25
CA CYS A 12 4.91 7.91 3.91
C CYS A 12 5.22 8.14 5.40
N CYS A 13 5.56 9.38 5.80
CA CYS A 13 5.78 9.75 7.19
C CYS A 13 4.48 9.82 8.02
N LYS A 14 3.31 9.83 7.35
CA LYS A 14 2.00 9.76 7.99
C LYS A 14 1.49 8.31 8.01
N VAL A 15 1.34 7.71 6.83
CA VAL A 15 0.50 6.51 6.67
C VAL A 15 1.16 5.19 7.05
N LEU A 16 2.48 5.14 7.23
CA LEU A 16 3.19 3.92 7.63
C LEU A 16 3.51 3.95 9.12
N ALA A 17 3.34 2.84 9.84
CA ALA A 17 3.88 2.69 11.19
C ALA A 17 5.41 2.58 11.15
N ILE A 18 6.09 3.15 12.15
CA ILE A 18 7.56 3.05 12.32
C ILE A 18 7.85 2.71 13.77
N GLU A 19 8.09 1.42 14.03
CA GLU A 19 8.33 0.86 15.36
C GLU A 19 9.52 1.51 16.07
N ALA A 20 10.65 1.68 15.38
CA ALA A 20 11.85 2.31 15.93
C ALA A 20 11.66 3.78 16.39
N LEU A 21 10.53 4.41 16.01
CA LEU A 21 10.15 5.76 16.45
C LEU A 21 8.91 5.75 17.35
N ASN A 22 8.40 4.58 17.75
CA ASN A 22 7.10 4.41 18.42
C ASN A 22 5.97 5.18 17.69
N LYS A 23 6.01 5.18 16.36
CA LYS A 23 5.05 5.93 15.53
C LYS A 23 4.00 4.98 14.98
N ALA A 24 2.75 5.12 15.42
CA ALA A 24 1.60 4.44 14.82
C ALA A 24 1.39 4.88 13.35
N ASP A 25 0.74 4.04 12.54
CA ASP A 25 0.26 4.43 11.21
C ASP A 25 -0.80 5.53 11.32
N GLY A 26 -1.02 6.26 10.22
CA GLY A 26 -1.92 7.42 10.19
C GLY A 26 -1.45 8.66 10.97
N VAL A 27 -0.48 8.54 11.87
CA VAL A 27 0.10 9.63 12.67
C VAL A 27 1.30 10.25 11.97
N TRP A 28 1.38 11.58 11.94
CA TRP A 28 2.55 12.28 11.39
C TRP A 28 3.82 12.02 12.22
N CYS A 29 4.90 11.64 11.54
CA CYS A 29 6.22 11.54 12.16
C CYS A 29 6.68 12.89 12.71
N SER A 30 7.23 12.91 13.92
CA SER A 30 7.77 14.12 14.57
C SER A 30 8.92 14.77 13.79
N HIS A 31 9.60 14.02 12.93
CA HIS A 31 10.65 14.54 12.05
C HIS A 31 10.10 15.15 10.75
N PHE A 32 8.83 14.93 10.40
CA PHE A 32 8.27 15.50 9.18
C PHE A 32 8.14 17.02 9.29
N ARG A 33 8.58 17.74 8.25
CA ARG A 33 8.47 19.19 8.11
C ARG A 33 7.59 19.48 6.91
N LYS A 34 6.44 20.11 7.15
CA LYS A 34 5.54 20.54 6.08
C LYS A 34 6.31 21.43 5.10
N GLY A 35 6.25 21.11 3.81
CA GLY A 35 7.01 21.83 2.77
C GLY A 35 8.48 21.42 2.61
N GLY A 36 9.05 20.65 3.56
CA GLY A 36 10.48 20.29 3.58
C GLY A 36 10.78 18.80 3.68
N GLY A 37 9.77 17.93 3.71
CA GLY A 37 9.96 16.49 3.78
C GLY A 37 10.46 16.00 5.15
N CYS A 38 11.30 14.97 5.17
CA CYS A 38 11.84 14.43 6.41
C CYS A 38 13.01 15.28 6.94
N GLY A 39 12.83 15.94 8.08
CA GLY A 39 13.88 16.73 8.74
C GLY A 39 14.95 15.89 9.45
N ASN A 40 14.87 14.56 9.36
CA ASN A 40 15.89 13.64 9.87
C ASN A 40 16.27 12.61 8.79
N TYR A 41 16.37 13.04 7.54
CA TYR A 41 16.56 12.12 6.41
C TYR A 41 17.84 11.30 6.57
N GLU A 42 18.97 11.92 6.89
CA GLU A 42 20.27 11.23 6.99
C GLU A 42 20.36 10.21 8.13
N ARG A 43 19.61 10.38 9.23
CA ARG A 43 19.60 9.45 10.38
C ARG A 43 18.28 8.69 10.49
N ARG A 44 17.51 8.62 9.41
CA ARG A 44 16.24 7.88 9.38
C ARG A 44 16.44 6.40 9.76
N PRO A 45 15.52 5.79 10.52
CA PRO A 45 15.58 4.37 10.88
C PRO A 45 15.61 3.45 9.65
N GLN A 46 16.02 2.20 9.85
CA GLN A 46 16.14 1.21 8.78
C GLN A 46 14.84 1.04 7.99
N ALA A 47 13.69 0.97 8.66
CA ALA A 47 12.38 0.86 8.00
C ALA A 47 12.14 2.02 7.00
N CYS A 48 12.50 3.26 7.36
CA CYS A 48 12.41 4.40 6.45
C CYS A 48 13.42 4.38 5.30
N ARG A 49 14.56 3.67 5.45
CA ARG A 49 15.57 3.52 4.38
C ARG A 49 15.18 2.42 3.40
N SER A 50 14.67 1.31 3.91
CA SER A 50 14.25 0.16 3.12
C SER A 50 12.96 0.39 2.36
N PHE A 51 12.13 1.34 2.81
CA PHE A 51 10.92 1.72 2.09
C PHE A 51 11.25 2.36 0.72
N MET A 52 10.72 1.75 -0.34
CA MET A 52 10.82 2.25 -1.71
C MET A 52 9.43 2.67 -2.21
N CYS A 53 9.21 3.99 -2.30
CA CYS A 53 7.97 4.51 -2.86
C CYS A 53 7.88 4.16 -4.35
N LEU A 54 6.84 3.41 -4.74
CA LEU A 54 6.69 2.95 -6.12
C LEU A 54 6.55 4.11 -7.11
N TRP A 55 5.99 5.25 -6.70
CA TRP A 55 5.93 6.44 -7.56
C TRP A 55 7.33 6.94 -7.94
N ILE A 56 8.28 6.94 -7.00
CA ILE A 56 9.68 7.35 -7.26
C ILE A 56 10.35 6.35 -8.20
N THR A 57 10.18 5.05 -7.95
CA THR A 57 10.94 4.00 -8.64
C THR A 57 10.34 3.57 -9.98
N SER A 58 9.06 3.86 -10.23
CA SER A 58 8.36 3.47 -11.47
C SER A 58 8.25 4.63 -12.44
N GLU A 59 8.80 4.49 -13.63
CA GLU A 59 8.63 5.48 -14.72
C GLU A 59 7.18 5.50 -15.26
N ARG A 60 6.40 4.44 -15.02
CA ARG A 60 5.01 4.31 -15.49
C ARG A 60 4.00 5.16 -14.71
N LEU A 61 4.35 5.60 -13.50
CA LEU A 61 3.42 6.33 -12.63
C LEU A 61 3.62 7.84 -12.76
N GLY A 62 2.78 8.54 -13.52
CA GLY A 62 2.89 9.99 -13.71
C GLY A 62 2.72 10.82 -12.42
N ASP A 63 2.79 12.14 -12.55
CA ASP A 63 2.68 13.09 -11.42
C ASP A 63 1.38 12.95 -10.60
N ALA A 64 0.26 12.57 -11.21
CA ALA A 64 -0.99 12.30 -10.50
C ALA A 64 -0.84 11.24 -9.38
N TRP A 65 0.09 10.29 -9.56
CA TRP A 65 0.36 9.22 -8.60
C TRP A 65 1.28 9.64 -7.45
N ARG A 66 1.73 10.89 -7.43
CA ARG A 66 2.51 11.42 -6.31
C ARG A 66 1.68 11.29 -5.03
N PRO A 67 2.23 10.73 -3.94
CA PRO A 67 1.38 10.26 -2.83
C PRO A 67 0.46 11.30 -2.19
N ASP A 68 0.92 12.54 -2.01
CA ASP A 68 0.14 13.64 -1.45
C ASP A 68 -1.01 14.11 -2.37
N LYS A 69 -0.87 13.93 -3.69
CA LYS A 69 -1.94 14.17 -4.69
C LYS A 69 -2.90 12.99 -4.79
N ALA A 70 -2.36 11.77 -4.81
CA ALA A 70 -3.12 10.53 -4.90
C ALA A 70 -3.94 10.26 -3.61
N GLY A 71 -3.39 10.62 -2.45
CA GLY A 71 -3.95 10.31 -1.13
C GLY A 71 -3.58 8.91 -0.62
N PHE A 72 -2.56 8.28 -1.19
CA PHE A 72 -2.04 6.98 -0.79
C PHE A 72 -0.58 6.82 -1.21
N VAL A 73 0.16 5.95 -0.53
CA VAL A 73 1.47 5.47 -0.98
C VAL A 73 1.34 4.10 -1.61
N LEU A 74 2.19 3.81 -2.59
CA LEU A 74 2.34 2.49 -3.19
C LEU A 74 3.73 1.94 -2.86
N TYR A 75 3.80 0.67 -2.49
CA TYR A 75 5.06 -0.05 -2.41
C TYR A 75 4.85 -1.54 -2.65
N SER A 76 5.93 -2.22 -3.05
CA SER A 76 5.94 -3.67 -3.21
C SER A 76 6.75 -4.32 -2.11
N ASP A 77 6.30 -5.49 -1.67
CA ASP A 77 6.98 -6.39 -0.75
C ASP A 77 6.88 -7.84 -1.29
N ARG A 78 7.31 -8.82 -0.47
CA ARG A 78 7.33 -10.26 -0.84
C ARG A 78 8.02 -10.51 -2.18
N ASP A 79 9.23 -10.01 -2.32
CA ASP A 79 10.04 -10.11 -3.56
C ASP A 79 9.30 -9.61 -4.81
N GLY A 80 8.49 -8.56 -4.64
CA GLY A 80 7.72 -7.96 -5.72
C GLY A 80 6.46 -8.75 -6.10
N LYS A 81 6.02 -9.72 -5.27
CA LYS A 81 4.78 -10.49 -5.48
C LYS A 81 3.55 -9.86 -4.81
N ARG A 82 3.70 -8.77 -4.07
CA ARG A 82 2.58 -8.01 -3.51
C ARG A 82 2.70 -6.52 -3.80
N LEU A 83 1.58 -5.88 -4.11
CA LEU A 83 1.42 -4.43 -4.14
C LEU A 83 0.54 -3.99 -2.97
N ASN A 84 1.07 -3.06 -2.17
CA ASN A 84 0.33 -2.42 -1.10
C ASN A 84 -0.07 -1.01 -1.54
N VAL A 85 -1.36 -0.72 -1.45
CA VAL A 85 -1.95 0.62 -1.61
C VAL A 85 -2.32 1.13 -0.22
N VAL A 86 -1.41 1.86 0.42
CA VAL A 86 -1.65 2.36 1.80
C VAL A 86 -2.26 3.75 1.73
N VAL A 87 -3.56 3.80 2.00
CA VAL A 87 -4.42 4.97 1.86
C VAL A 87 -4.38 5.80 3.12
N ASP A 88 -4.32 7.12 2.95
CA ASP A 88 -4.55 8.03 4.06
C ASP A 88 -5.99 7.86 4.57
N ALA A 89 -6.15 7.43 5.83
CA ALA A 89 -7.45 7.14 6.42
C ALA A 89 -8.38 8.38 6.46
N SER A 90 -7.85 9.61 6.37
CA SER A 90 -8.70 10.81 6.24
C SER A 90 -9.31 10.97 4.84
N LYS A 91 -8.91 10.15 3.86
CA LYS A 91 -9.40 10.14 2.47
C LYS A 91 -9.60 8.69 1.98
N PRO A 92 -10.46 7.89 2.63
CA PRO A 92 -10.51 6.44 2.42
C PRO A 92 -10.94 6.03 1.00
N ALA A 93 -11.64 6.90 0.28
CA ALA A 93 -12.08 6.66 -1.11
C ALA A 93 -11.03 7.06 -2.17
N SER A 94 -9.88 7.61 -1.79
CA SER A 94 -8.90 8.18 -2.73
C SER A 94 -8.42 7.19 -3.80
N TRP A 95 -8.22 5.93 -3.43
CA TRP A 95 -7.76 4.86 -4.33
C TRP A 95 -8.82 4.42 -5.36
N ARG A 96 -10.09 4.77 -5.13
CA ARG A 96 -11.21 4.49 -6.05
C ARG A 96 -11.39 5.57 -7.13
N ARG A 97 -10.66 6.68 -7.05
CA ARG A 97 -10.73 7.74 -8.06
C ARG A 97 -9.94 7.31 -9.31
N GLU A 98 -10.37 7.76 -10.48
CA GLU A 98 -9.56 7.64 -11.69
C GLU A 98 -8.38 8.65 -11.64
N PRO A 99 -7.21 8.29 -12.21
CA PRO A 99 -6.91 7.08 -12.99
C PRO A 99 -6.50 5.86 -12.12
N TYR A 100 -6.63 5.95 -10.80
CA TYR A 100 -6.05 4.97 -9.89
C TYR A 100 -6.80 3.65 -9.88
N TYR A 101 -8.13 3.72 -9.85
CA TYR A 101 -8.98 2.55 -9.73
C TYR A 101 -8.83 1.59 -10.91
N SER A 102 -8.96 2.08 -12.14
CA SER A 102 -8.74 1.28 -13.35
C SER A 102 -7.34 0.64 -13.41
N TYR A 103 -6.30 1.37 -13.02
CA TYR A 103 -4.94 0.84 -12.96
C TYR A 103 -4.80 -0.26 -11.90
N ILE A 104 -5.34 -0.04 -10.70
CA ILE A 104 -5.35 -1.03 -9.59
C ILE A 104 -6.08 -2.31 -10.04
N LYS A 105 -7.28 -2.19 -10.64
CA LYS A 105 -8.05 -3.33 -11.18
C LYS A 105 -7.36 -4.04 -12.34
N ASN A 106 -6.58 -3.33 -13.15
CA ASN A 106 -5.78 -3.98 -14.18
C ASN A 106 -4.58 -4.75 -13.58
N MET A 107 -3.94 -4.18 -12.56
CA MET A 107 -2.83 -4.82 -11.86
C MET A 107 -3.27 -6.08 -11.09
N SER A 108 -4.48 -6.11 -10.54
CA SER A 108 -5.02 -7.28 -9.84
C SER A 108 -5.22 -8.52 -10.74
N ARG A 109 -5.17 -8.39 -12.07
CA ARG A 109 -5.20 -9.53 -13.00
C ARG A 109 -4.07 -10.53 -12.79
N ARG A 110 -2.96 -10.06 -12.23
CA ARG A 110 -1.81 -10.90 -11.87
C ARG A 110 -2.08 -11.82 -10.69
N ALA A 111 -3.24 -11.71 -10.02
CA ALA A 111 -3.63 -12.63 -8.95
C ALA A 111 -3.72 -14.09 -9.42
N LEU A 112 -3.99 -14.33 -10.72
CA LEU A 112 -3.90 -15.66 -11.33
C LEU A 112 -2.48 -16.25 -11.29
N ASP A 113 -1.45 -15.38 -11.26
CA ASP A 113 -0.04 -15.76 -11.15
C ASP A 113 0.48 -15.74 -9.70
N GLY A 114 -0.43 -15.67 -8.71
CA GLY A 114 -0.09 -15.57 -7.29
C GLY A 114 0.36 -14.19 -6.83
N TYR A 115 0.09 -13.12 -7.61
CA TYR A 115 0.34 -11.75 -7.19
C TYR A 115 -0.77 -11.22 -6.29
N GLU A 116 -0.42 -10.54 -5.20
CA GLU A 116 -1.42 -10.00 -4.28
C GLU A 116 -1.51 -8.47 -4.36
N LEU A 117 -2.73 -7.94 -4.44
CA LEU A 117 -2.98 -6.50 -4.37
C LEU A 117 -3.83 -6.20 -3.14
N VAL A 118 -3.23 -5.50 -2.17
CA VAL A 118 -3.87 -5.17 -0.90
C VAL A 118 -4.02 -3.65 -0.78
N VAL A 119 -5.24 -3.19 -0.53
CA VAL A 119 -5.52 -1.83 -0.10
C VAL A 119 -5.58 -1.80 1.43
N CYS A 120 -4.79 -0.92 2.04
CA CYS A 120 -4.72 -0.73 3.48
C CYS A 120 -5.29 0.65 3.83
N ILE A 121 -6.28 0.71 4.73
CA ILE A 121 -6.86 1.96 5.22
C ILE A 121 -6.80 1.93 6.75
N GLY A 122 -5.74 2.49 7.33
CA GLY A 122 -5.37 2.20 8.72
C GLY A 122 -5.18 0.70 8.89
N ASP A 123 -5.91 0.09 9.82
CA ASP A 123 -5.94 -1.37 10.06
C ASP A 123 -6.91 -2.15 9.16
N ARG A 124 -7.74 -1.48 8.33
CA ARG A 124 -8.61 -2.19 7.38
C ARG A 124 -7.78 -2.77 6.22
N ARG A 125 -8.10 -3.99 5.80
CA ARG A 125 -7.46 -4.67 4.66
C ARG A 125 -8.50 -5.10 3.63
N ILE A 126 -8.28 -4.73 2.38
CA ILE A 126 -9.11 -5.12 1.24
C ILE A 126 -8.21 -5.76 0.19
N VAL A 127 -8.49 -7.00 -0.20
CA VAL A 127 -7.80 -7.66 -1.31
C VAL A 127 -8.55 -7.37 -2.60
N VAL A 128 -7.84 -6.89 -3.60
CA VAL A 128 -8.43 -6.52 -4.88
C VAL A 128 -8.16 -7.62 -5.91
N PHE A 129 -9.23 -8.15 -6.49
CA PHE A 129 -9.22 -9.05 -7.64
C PHE A 129 -9.69 -8.31 -8.91
N PRO A 130 -9.63 -8.90 -10.11
CA PRO A 130 -10.12 -8.27 -11.33
C PRO A 130 -11.64 -8.09 -11.33
N THR A 131 -12.38 -9.07 -10.82
CA THR A 131 -13.85 -9.10 -10.84
C THR A 131 -14.46 -8.50 -9.58
N GLU A 132 -13.78 -8.61 -8.44
CA GLU A 132 -14.32 -8.19 -7.14
C GLU A 132 -13.25 -7.65 -6.20
N GLU A 133 -13.69 -7.25 -5.01
CA GLU A 133 -12.88 -6.79 -3.88
C GLU A 133 -13.36 -7.53 -2.65
N ILE A 134 -12.45 -8.14 -1.90
CA ILE A 134 -12.78 -8.85 -0.66
C ILE A 134 -12.28 -8.00 0.51
N ASP A 135 -13.22 -7.39 1.23
CA ASP A 135 -12.95 -6.60 2.43
C ASP A 135 -12.87 -7.53 3.64
N LEU A 136 -11.68 -7.65 4.23
CA LEU A 136 -11.43 -8.49 5.41
C LEU A 136 -11.70 -7.73 6.72
N GLY A 137 -12.15 -6.48 6.65
CA GLY A 137 -12.37 -5.63 7.80
C GLY A 137 -11.07 -5.16 8.44
N VAL A 138 -11.18 -4.77 9.72
CA VAL A 138 -10.06 -4.29 10.54
C VAL A 138 -9.27 -5.48 11.05
N LEU A 139 -7.99 -5.52 10.74
CA LEU A 139 -7.08 -6.60 11.11
C LEU A 139 -5.92 -6.07 11.95
N PRO A 140 -5.54 -6.77 13.04
CA PRO A 140 -4.29 -6.49 13.74
C PRO A 140 -3.07 -6.52 12.78
N PRO A 141 -2.03 -5.70 13.02
CA PRO A 141 -0.90 -5.54 12.10
C PRO A 141 -0.11 -6.82 11.80
N ASP A 142 -0.13 -7.80 12.69
CA ASP A 142 0.63 -9.04 12.67
C ASP A 142 -0.09 -10.19 11.94
N ARG A 143 -1.37 -10.02 11.60
CA ARG A 143 -2.17 -11.06 10.96
C ARG A 143 -1.67 -11.39 9.54
N LYS A 144 -1.41 -12.67 9.31
CA LYS A 144 -1.04 -13.18 7.99
C LYS A 144 -2.28 -13.33 7.11
N LEU A 145 -2.30 -12.56 6.03
CA LEU A 145 -3.29 -12.65 4.98
C LEU A 145 -2.85 -13.66 3.91
N VAL A 146 -3.78 -14.49 3.45
CA VAL A 146 -3.63 -15.35 2.27
C VAL A 146 -4.77 -15.09 1.31
N SER A 147 -4.45 -15.02 0.03
CA SER A 147 -5.43 -14.84 -1.04
C SER A 147 -5.02 -15.60 -2.29
N GLY A 148 -5.97 -15.84 -3.18
CA GLY A 148 -5.76 -16.55 -4.43
C GLY A 148 -7.07 -16.90 -5.12
N TYR A 149 -7.04 -17.97 -5.91
CA TYR A 149 -8.22 -18.54 -6.56
C TYR A 149 -8.42 -19.99 -6.15
N VAL A 150 -9.68 -20.42 -6.08
CA VAL A 150 -10.07 -21.82 -5.92
C VAL A 150 -11.00 -22.20 -7.06
N GLU A 151 -10.88 -23.42 -7.55
CA GLU A 151 -11.84 -23.97 -8.52
C GLU A 151 -13.16 -24.30 -7.82
N ARG A 152 -14.26 -23.73 -8.32
CA ARG A 152 -15.64 -24.01 -7.90
C ARG A 152 -16.56 -24.00 -9.13
N ASP A 153 -17.38 -25.04 -9.25
CA ASP A 153 -18.38 -25.16 -10.33
C ASP A 153 -17.81 -24.94 -11.75
N GLY A 154 -16.57 -25.41 -11.98
CA GLY A 154 -15.89 -25.26 -13.27
C GLY A 154 -15.32 -23.86 -13.55
N GLY A 155 -15.35 -22.94 -12.58
CA GLY A 155 -14.78 -21.60 -12.66
C GLY A 155 -13.79 -21.31 -11.53
N LEU A 156 -12.98 -20.26 -11.71
CA LEU A 156 -12.08 -19.75 -10.68
C LEU A 156 -12.79 -18.69 -9.84
N THR A 157 -12.97 -18.98 -8.56
CA THR A 157 -13.53 -18.05 -7.58
C THR A 157 -12.40 -17.46 -6.74
N PRO A 158 -12.23 -16.14 -6.67
CA PRO A 158 -11.22 -15.54 -5.82
C PRO A 158 -11.56 -15.74 -4.34
N PHE A 159 -10.54 -15.82 -3.50
CA PHE A 159 -10.70 -15.87 -2.05
C PHE A 159 -9.62 -15.02 -1.38
N ALA A 160 -9.95 -14.45 -0.23
CA ALA A 160 -9.00 -13.86 0.68
C ALA A 160 -9.43 -14.17 2.10
N MET A 161 -8.48 -14.49 2.96
CA MET A 161 -8.73 -14.80 4.36
C MET A 161 -7.51 -14.50 5.22
N VAL A 162 -7.76 -14.39 6.52
CA VAL A 162 -6.72 -14.31 7.54
C VAL A 162 -6.42 -15.72 8.01
N LEU A 163 -5.13 -16.09 8.02
CA LEU A 163 -4.73 -17.33 8.67
C LEU A 163 -5.02 -17.21 10.17
N ALA A 164 -5.72 -18.20 10.70
CA ALA A 164 -5.76 -18.40 12.14
C ALA A 164 -4.32 -18.61 12.63
N ASP A 165 -4.04 -18.17 13.86
CA ASP A 165 -2.77 -18.45 14.49
C ASP A 165 -2.65 -19.98 14.55
N ALA A 166 -1.55 -20.53 14.03
CA ALA A 166 -1.20 -21.91 14.33
C ALA A 166 -0.65 -21.87 15.75
N ASP A 167 -1.44 -22.39 16.70
CA ASP A 167 -1.02 -22.59 18.09
C ASP A 167 0.30 -23.38 18.17
#